data_AF-A0A9D6FXT5-F1
#
_entry.id   AF-A0A9D6FXT5-F1
#
_cell.length_a   1.000
_cell.length_b   1.000
_cell.length_c   1.000
_cell.angle_alpha   90.00
_cell.angle_beta   90.00
_cell.angle_gamma   90.00
#
_symmetry.space_group_name_H-M   'P 1'
#
loop_
_entity.id
_entity.type
_entity.pdbx_description
1 polymer ?
#
loop_
_entity_poly.entity_id
_entity_poly.type
_entity_poly.pdbx_seq_one_letter_code
_entity_poly.pdbx_strand_id
1 'polypeptide(L)'
;MRTLCFLLLCLPLSADVLVLRDGRKLSGQVTEKEKSYEIRLQGETLVFAKDEVASWFKHPKEMTGEADRGIEEAKKKYLEALELKDEAAARAKFEEALPLVQKARDIYAEARDLFPDGYPELDEKLVITMSLMRLVRERLGSKIAGTKSPVVPRKKTEPKSEPPKDPKTEPKKPEPKSDPAPEREPEPEPKPRRQVVLREALAIFADPVQRRNDEARLAARECFRALAESDGDLSDLGAAFFALLSRDEREWEMSEDVVEVGAAGVRWRYAGRLERKSATLLILTTTQGQQVRLRRNGDDWFVAAPGVSEFKATECVIQEGQRTEIGRAFDDYFSANRIADLERFTVRTHAEAARRLASRAKAADALHLLACAHLAVLLRRPASEAERAEIDALIRDLGLRAGKGLGLVGTGEGLAIHDFRRWLSDGEYDLGCAQFRGEYGSSAAFCVRYAHGFLLLVKAVEKGRSFDKAYEYLEKNATRQFPEHQAAHLKALAKSLRAVEVCRACTGEGAIRCNICRGKGRADFQCNTCGGSGRQIDAFRGKDVKCNACQGVGTWRNRECPKCKATGRMKCKGRGCSGPKPVPKLEDVFEAVACEPCRTRGLLLPTVPLVCPDCQGIGAILLPKADPRKTIR
;
A
#
# COMPACT_ATOMS: atom_id res chain seq x y z
N MET A 1 -33.63 38.62 27.10
CA MET A 1 -32.15 38.59 27.10
C MET A 1 -31.68 37.78 25.90
N ARG A 2 -31.08 38.44 24.89
CA ARG A 2 -30.54 37.80 23.68
C ARG A 2 -29.04 37.61 23.87
N THR A 3 -28.59 36.38 24.01
CA THR A 3 -27.17 36.02 24.16
C THR A 3 -26.51 36.10 22.78
N LEU A 4 -25.73 37.15 22.56
CA LEU A 4 -24.91 37.37 21.36
C LEU A 4 -23.72 36.39 21.42
N CYS A 5 -23.84 35.24 20.77
CA CYS A 5 -22.75 34.27 20.65
C CYS A 5 -21.73 34.80 19.63
N PHE A 6 -20.63 35.37 20.12
CA PHE A 6 -19.49 35.79 19.30
C PHE A 6 -18.81 34.53 18.73
N LEU A 7 -19.18 34.16 17.50
CA LEU A 7 -18.45 33.19 16.68
C LEU A 7 -17.11 33.81 16.32
N LEU A 8 -16.10 33.59 17.17
CA LEU A 8 -14.70 33.77 16.83
C LEU A 8 -14.37 32.82 15.67
N LEU A 9 -14.48 33.34 14.45
CA LEU A 9 -13.93 32.73 13.24
C LEU A 9 -12.42 32.62 13.44
N CYS A 10 -11.95 31.49 13.97
CA CYS A 10 -10.56 31.09 13.93
C CYS A 10 -10.19 30.90 12.45
N LEU A 11 -9.80 31.97 11.77
CA LEU A 11 -9.16 31.87 10.47
C LEU A 11 -7.98 30.89 10.60
N PRO A 12 -7.82 29.93 9.67
CA PRO A 12 -6.69 29.02 9.70
C PRO A 12 -5.42 29.87 9.59
N LEU A 13 -4.72 30.04 10.72
CA LEU A 13 -3.42 30.69 10.74
C LEU A 13 -2.46 29.80 9.95
N SER A 14 -2.02 30.28 8.80
CA SER A 14 -0.93 29.68 8.03
C SER A 14 0.31 29.57 8.92
N ALA A 15 0.83 28.35 9.09
CA ALA A 15 2.04 28.13 9.85
C ALA A 15 3.26 28.47 8.99
N ASP A 16 4.13 29.35 9.49
CA ASP A 16 5.44 29.59 8.89
C ASP A 16 6.34 28.37 9.11
N VAL A 17 7.39 28.24 8.29
CA VAL A 17 8.38 27.17 8.43
C VAL A 17 9.77 27.75 8.66
N LEU A 18 10.35 27.37 9.79
CA LEU A 18 11.72 27.71 10.17
C LEU A 18 12.61 26.48 9.94
N VAL A 19 13.62 26.61 9.06
CA VAL A 19 14.63 25.58 8.85
C VAL A 19 15.90 25.99 9.58
N LEU A 20 16.34 25.18 10.53
CA LEU A 20 17.55 25.41 11.31
C LEU A 20 18.78 24.88 10.58
N ARG A 21 19.95 25.46 10.85
CA ARG A 21 21.24 25.04 10.27
C ARG A 21 21.69 23.65 10.70
N ASP A 22 21.07 23.08 11.72
CA ASP A 22 21.27 21.68 12.12
C ASP A 22 20.37 20.70 11.33
N GLY A 23 19.53 21.20 10.42
CA GLY A 23 18.63 20.43 9.57
C GLY A 23 17.24 20.20 10.17
N ARG A 24 16.98 20.63 11.42
CA ARG A 24 15.63 20.56 11.99
C ARG A 24 14.71 21.55 11.28
N LYS A 25 13.46 21.14 11.09
CA LYS A 25 12.42 21.96 10.48
C LYS A 25 11.25 22.09 11.45
N LEU A 26 10.81 23.32 11.69
CA LEU A 26 9.76 23.65 12.66
C LEU A 26 8.65 24.41 11.95
N SER A 27 7.40 23.97 12.11
CA SER A 27 6.22 24.62 11.51
C SER A 27 5.37 25.24 12.61
N GLY A 28 5.20 26.56 12.57
CA GLY A 28 4.51 27.35 13.60
C GLY A 28 4.48 28.83 13.26
N GLN A 29 3.87 29.66 14.09
CA GLN A 29 3.85 31.11 13.84
C GLN A 29 5.21 31.71 14.19
N VAL A 30 5.92 32.28 13.21
CA VAL A 30 7.26 32.86 13.39
C VAL A 30 7.16 34.38 13.53
N THR A 31 7.70 34.91 14.62
CA THR A 31 7.88 36.35 14.83
C THR A 31 9.37 36.66 14.75
N GLU A 32 9.76 37.50 13.78
CA GLU A 32 11.14 37.98 13.70
C GLU A 32 11.37 39.07 14.75
N LYS A 33 12.39 38.87 15.58
CA LYS A 33 12.95 39.88 16.50
C LYS A 33 14.29 40.38 15.98
N GLU A 34 14.81 41.43 16.58
CA GLU A 34 16.07 42.07 16.14
C GLU A 34 17.22 41.06 16.01
N LYS A 35 17.40 40.19 17.02
CA LYS A 35 18.51 39.21 17.10
C LYS A 35 18.09 37.74 17.07
N SER A 36 16.79 37.46 16.99
CA SER A 36 16.25 36.10 17.09
C SER A 36 14.97 35.91 16.29
N TYR A 37 14.59 34.65 16.06
CA TYR A 37 13.27 34.25 15.60
C TYR A 37 12.55 33.55 16.75
N GLU A 38 11.31 33.96 17.02
CA GLU A 38 10.43 33.25 17.95
C GLU A 38 9.43 32.43 17.16
N ILE A 39 9.31 31.14 17.45
CA ILE A 39 8.31 30.27 16.83
C ILE A 39 7.36 29.72 17.88
N ARG A 40 6.05 29.87 17.65
CA ARG A 40 5.00 29.29 18.51
C ARG A 40 4.54 27.94 17.97
N LEU A 41 4.75 26.88 18.75
CA LEU A 41 4.38 25.49 18.45
C LEU A 41 3.41 24.97 19.52
N GLN A 42 2.15 24.73 19.17
CA GLN A 42 1.18 24.04 20.05
C GLN A 42 1.12 24.60 21.51
N GLY A 43 1.27 25.92 21.67
CA GLY A 43 1.25 26.58 22.98
C GLY A 43 2.63 26.84 23.61
N GLU A 44 3.70 26.27 23.06
CA GLU A 44 5.08 26.58 23.46
C GLU A 44 5.69 27.66 22.56
N THR A 45 6.53 28.54 23.12
CA THR A 45 7.31 29.52 22.35
C THR A 45 8.78 29.13 22.41
N LEU A 46 9.38 28.87 21.26
CA LEU A 46 10.82 28.60 21.13
C LEU A 46 11.52 29.81 20.51
N VAL A 47 12.72 30.12 20.99
CA VAL A 47 13.52 31.25 20.51
C VAL A 47 14.82 30.72 19.91
N PHE A 48 15.12 31.10 18.67
CA PHE A 48 16.33 30.72 17.94
C PHE A 48 17.11 31.97 17.55
N ALA A 49 18.43 31.95 17.70
CA ALA A 49 19.25 33.06 17.23
C ALA A 49 19.27 33.08 15.69
N LYS A 50 19.40 34.27 15.08
CA LYS A 50 19.36 34.40 13.60
C LYS A 50 20.44 33.57 12.89
N ASP A 51 21.59 33.32 13.53
CA ASP A 51 22.70 32.52 13.01
C ASP A 51 22.49 31.00 13.12
N GLU A 52 21.48 30.57 13.89
CA GLU A 52 21.01 29.19 13.98
C GLU A 52 19.98 28.86 12.90
N VAL A 53 19.31 29.87 12.34
CA VAL A 53 18.33 29.70 11.27
C VAL A 53 19.04 29.67 9.92
N ALA A 54 18.73 28.65 9.12
CA ALA A 54 19.21 28.51 7.75
C ALA A 54 18.32 29.27 6.78
N SER A 55 17.01 29.05 6.90
CA SER A 55 15.99 29.74 6.11
C SER A 55 14.68 29.81 6.87
N TRP A 56 13.86 30.79 6.51
CA TRP A 56 12.50 30.98 6.99
C TRP A 56 11.61 31.18 5.78
N PHE A 57 10.52 30.41 5.73
CA PHE A 57 9.53 30.48 4.66
C PHE A 57 8.17 30.84 5.27
N LYS A 58 7.57 31.94 4.82
CA LYS A 58 6.23 32.36 5.23
C LYS A 58 5.13 31.65 4.44
N HIS A 59 5.47 31.29 3.19
CA HIS A 59 4.56 30.61 2.29
C HIS A 59 5.31 29.54 1.51
N PRO A 60 4.66 28.40 1.18
CA PRO A 60 5.26 27.39 0.32
C PRO A 60 5.84 27.91 -1.00
N LYS A 61 5.28 29.01 -1.56
CA LYS A 61 5.71 29.61 -2.84
C LYS A 61 7.15 30.11 -2.80
N GLU A 62 7.62 30.53 -1.63
CA GLU A 62 9.02 30.96 -1.44
C GLU A 62 10.00 29.79 -1.59
N MET A 63 9.53 28.56 -1.40
CA MET A 63 10.33 27.34 -1.54
C MET A 63 10.14 26.66 -2.90
N THR A 64 8.97 26.81 -3.54
CA THR A 64 8.65 26.11 -4.81
C THR A 64 9.08 26.87 -6.07
N GLY A 65 9.57 28.11 -5.98
CA GLY A 65 9.91 28.90 -7.17
C GLY A 65 10.99 28.30 -8.08
N GLU A 66 11.89 27.46 -7.54
CA GLU A 66 12.82 26.67 -8.36
C GLU A 66 12.13 25.49 -9.04
N ALA A 67 11.20 24.83 -8.35
CA ALA A 67 10.42 23.72 -8.89
C ALA A 67 9.50 24.18 -10.04
N ASP A 68 8.82 25.33 -9.87
CA ASP A 68 7.98 25.93 -10.92
C ASP A 68 8.81 26.19 -12.20
N ARG A 69 10.01 26.77 -12.08
CA ARG A 69 10.92 26.99 -13.22
C ARG A 69 11.38 25.68 -13.87
N GLY A 70 11.76 24.69 -13.05
CA GLY A 70 12.17 23.38 -13.54
C GLY A 70 11.06 22.65 -14.32
N ILE A 71 9.80 22.81 -13.89
CA ILE A 71 8.64 22.25 -14.61
C ILE A 71 8.43 22.92 -15.95
N GLU A 72 8.47 24.24 -16.02
CA GLU A 72 8.29 24.95 -17.29
C GLU A 72 9.43 24.63 -18.29
N GLU A 73 10.67 24.53 -17.81
CA GLU A 73 11.79 24.10 -18.64
C GLU A 73 11.64 22.64 -19.11
N ALA A 74 11.21 21.73 -18.23
CA ALA A 74 10.96 20.35 -18.59
C ALA A 74 9.82 20.19 -19.60
N LYS A 75 8.72 20.95 -19.44
CA LYS A 75 7.62 20.99 -20.42
C LYS A 75 8.12 21.45 -21.78
N LYS A 76 8.94 22.52 -21.81
CA LYS A 76 9.55 23.01 -23.04
C LYS A 76 10.40 21.92 -23.71
N LYS A 77 11.28 21.25 -22.98
CA LYS A 77 12.10 20.14 -23.51
C LYS A 77 11.25 18.97 -24.01
N TYR A 78 10.16 18.64 -23.30
CA TYR A 78 9.22 17.60 -23.71
C TYR A 78 8.52 17.96 -25.04
N LEU A 79 8.07 19.20 -25.20
CA LEU A 79 7.44 19.67 -26.43
C LEU A 79 8.44 19.72 -27.61
N GLU A 80 9.65 20.23 -27.39
CA GLU A 80 10.74 20.19 -28.38
C GLU A 80 11.03 18.76 -28.84
N ALA A 81 11.05 17.79 -27.91
CA ALA A 81 11.26 16.39 -28.24
C ALA A 81 10.16 15.78 -29.12
N LEU A 82 8.91 16.23 -28.97
CA LEU A 82 7.79 15.77 -29.80
C LEU A 82 7.84 16.31 -31.22
N GLU A 83 8.49 17.46 -31.44
CA GLU A 83 8.64 18.09 -32.76
C GLU A 83 9.84 17.53 -33.55
N LEU A 84 10.79 16.89 -32.86
CA LEU A 84 11.98 16.31 -33.47
C LEU A 84 11.65 15.02 -34.24
N LYS A 85 12.01 15.01 -35.54
CA LYS A 85 11.91 13.82 -36.39
C LYS A 85 13.01 12.78 -36.10
N ASP A 86 14.17 13.24 -35.64
CA ASP A 86 15.27 12.35 -35.24
C ASP A 86 15.00 11.78 -33.84
N GLU A 87 14.90 10.46 -33.79
CA GLU A 87 14.58 9.72 -32.57
C GLU A 87 15.67 9.84 -31.50
N ALA A 88 16.93 9.92 -31.91
CA ALA A 88 18.05 10.04 -30.98
C ALA A 88 18.07 11.42 -30.32
N ALA A 89 17.88 12.48 -31.12
CA ALA A 89 17.75 13.84 -30.61
C ALA A 89 16.51 14.01 -29.70
N ALA A 90 15.36 13.43 -30.08
CA ALA A 90 14.17 13.44 -29.23
C ALA A 90 14.41 12.75 -27.89
N ARG A 91 15.09 11.59 -27.91
CA ARG A 91 15.46 10.85 -26.69
C ARG A 91 16.39 11.67 -25.79
N ALA A 92 17.41 12.32 -26.35
CA ALA A 92 18.30 13.18 -25.56
C ALA A 92 17.54 14.30 -24.84
N LYS A 93 16.54 14.91 -25.49
CA LYS A 93 15.68 15.93 -24.88
C LYS A 93 14.81 15.37 -23.75
N PHE A 94 14.27 14.16 -23.90
CA PHE A 94 13.54 13.50 -22.80
C PHE A 94 14.47 13.16 -21.62
N GLU A 95 15.70 12.71 -21.88
CA GLU A 95 16.72 12.45 -20.86
C GLU A 95 17.14 13.72 -20.11
N GLU A 96 17.20 14.87 -20.79
CA GLU A 96 17.43 16.18 -20.16
C GLU A 96 16.22 16.69 -19.35
N ALA A 97 14.99 16.39 -19.79
CA ALA A 97 13.78 16.80 -19.09
C ALA A 97 13.59 16.05 -17.77
N LEU A 98 13.91 14.75 -17.74
CA LEU A 98 13.69 13.88 -16.58
C LEU A 98 14.28 14.41 -15.25
N PRO A 99 15.57 14.79 -15.16
CA PRO A 99 16.14 15.29 -13.90
C PRO A 99 15.53 16.62 -13.43
N LEU A 100 15.05 17.47 -14.35
CA LEU A 100 14.36 18.72 -14.00
C LEU A 100 13.02 18.42 -13.32
N VAL A 101 12.24 17.51 -13.89
CA VAL A 101 10.96 17.08 -13.30
C VAL A 101 11.17 16.38 -11.97
N GLN A 102 12.21 15.54 -11.87
CA GLN A 102 12.54 14.80 -10.65
C GLN A 102 12.96 15.74 -9.52
N LYS A 103 13.78 16.75 -9.82
CA LYS A 103 14.15 17.80 -8.86
C LYS A 103 12.93 18.62 -8.42
N ALA A 104 12.07 19.03 -9.36
CA ALA A 104 10.85 19.75 -9.02
C ALA A 104 9.92 18.93 -8.11
N ARG A 105 9.78 17.62 -8.39
CA ARG A 105 9.01 16.69 -7.56
C ARG A 105 9.53 16.66 -6.14
N ASP A 106 10.84 16.53 -5.96
CA ASP A 106 11.45 16.44 -4.63
C ASP A 106 11.25 17.74 -3.83
N ILE A 107 11.33 18.91 -4.48
CA ILE A 107 11.04 20.21 -3.85
C ILE A 107 9.56 20.32 -3.45
N TYR A 108 8.61 19.93 -4.31
CA TYR A 108 7.18 19.96 -3.95
C TYR A 108 6.85 18.98 -2.83
N ALA A 109 7.45 17.78 -2.85
CA ALA A 109 7.27 16.80 -1.78
C ALA A 109 7.83 17.32 -0.44
N GLU A 110 8.99 17.97 -0.46
CA GLU A 110 9.56 18.63 0.71
C GLU A 110 8.68 19.77 1.20
N ALA A 111 8.11 20.57 0.30
CA ALA A 111 7.15 21.63 0.64
C ALA A 111 5.92 21.04 1.31
N ARG A 112 5.39 19.96 0.75
CA ARG A 112 4.21 19.29 1.28
C ARG A 112 4.43 18.67 2.66
N ASP A 113 5.62 18.16 2.92
CA ASP A 113 6.03 17.65 4.23
C ASP A 113 6.16 18.77 5.28
N LEU A 114 6.57 19.97 4.84
CA LEU A 114 6.76 21.15 5.69
C LEU A 114 5.46 21.91 5.97
N PHE A 115 4.54 21.91 5.01
CA PHE A 115 3.25 22.58 5.06
C PHE A 115 2.14 21.53 4.94
N PRO A 116 1.84 20.79 6.03
CA PRO A 116 0.94 19.64 5.97
C PRO A 116 -0.52 20.01 5.67
N ASP A 117 -0.95 21.22 6.00
CA ASP A 117 -2.35 21.67 5.94
C ASP A 117 -2.45 23.05 5.25
N GLY A 118 -3.61 23.33 4.65
CA GLY A 118 -3.94 24.67 4.13
C GLY A 118 -3.47 25.02 2.72
N TYR A 119 -2.78 24.10 2.02
CA TYR A 119 -2.21 24.36 0.70
C TYR A 119 -2.51 23.24 -0.32
N PRO A 120 -3.76 23.09 -0.79
CA PRO A 120 -4.12 22.08 -1.79
C PRO A 120 -3.39 22.26 -3.12
N GLU A 121 -2.90 23.46 -3.43
CA GLU A 121 -2.13 23.73 -4.64
C GLU A 121 -0.79 22.98 -4.68
N LEU A 122 -0.20 22.62 -3.53
CA LEU A 122 1.01 21.80 -3.50
C LEU A 122 0.73 20.38 -3.97
N ASP A 123 -0.41 19.82 -3.57
CA ASP A 123 -0.86 18.51 -4.01
C ASP A 123 -1.13 18.54 -5.53
N GLU A 124 -1.80 19.58 -6.02
CA GLU A 124 -2.03 19.79 -7.47
C GLU A 124 -0.71 19.90 -8.26
N LYS A 125 0.24 20.72 -7.79
CA LYS A 125 1.55 20.90 -8.44
C LYS A 125 2.36 19.60 -8.44
N LEU A 126 2.31 18.81 -7.37
CA LEU A 126 2.96 17.51 -7.31
C LEU A 126 2.33 16.53 -8.32
N VAL A 127 1.00 16.51 -8.43
CA VAL A 127 0.27 15.72 -9.44
C VAL A 127 0.66 16.11 -10.87
N ILE A 128 0.70 17.40 -11.18
CA ILE A 128 1.10 17.90 -12.51
C ILE A 128 2.55 17.49 -12.82
N THR A 129 3.45 17.72 -11.86
CA THR A 129 4.87 17.39 -11.98
C THR A 129 5.07 15.91 -12.29
N MET A 130 4.36 15.04 -11.60
CA MET A 130 4.53 13.61 -11.78
C MET A 130 3.81 13.06 -13.01
N SER A 131 2.71 13.69 -13.42
CA SER A 131 2.09 13.41 -14.72
C SER A 131 3.07 13.71 -15.86
N LEU A 132 3.78 14.83 -15.79
CA LEU A 132 4.85 15.15 -16.75
C LEU A 132 6.00 14.13 -16.67
N MET A 133 6.44 13.75 -15.46
CA MET A 133 7.49 12.75 -15.28
C MET A 133 7.11 11.41 -15.91
N ARG A 134 5.85 10.98 -15.74
CA ARG A 134 5.30 9.78 -16.37
C ARG A 134 5.35 9.89 -17.88
N LEU A 135 4.87 10.99 -18.46
CA LEU A 135 4.88 11.20 -19.91
C LEU A 135 6.31 11.12 -20.47
N VAL A 136 7.29 11.74 -19.79
CA VAL A 136 8.71 11.67 -20.16
C VAL A 136 9.21 10.21 -20.12
N ARG A 137 8.96 9.48 -19.03
CA ARG A 137 9.39 8.08 -18.89
C ARG A 137 8.73 7.14 -19.89
N GLU A 138 7.44 7.33 -20.15
CA GLU A 138 6.70 6.53 -21.12
C GLU A 138 7.34 6.67 -22.50
N ARG A 139 7.62 7.90 -22.94
CA ARG A 139 8.31 8.16 -24.22
C ARG A 139 9.72 7.56 -24.29
N LEU A 140 10.44 7.53 -23.17
CA LEU A 140 11.74 6.85 -23.08
C LEU A 140 11.60 5.31 -23.18
N GLY A 141 10.50 4.75 -22.64
CA GLY A 141 10.26 3.31 -22.60
C GLY A 141 9.58 2.71 -23.84
N SER A 142 8.78 3.47 -24.59
CA SER A 142 7.93 2.95 -25.68
C SER A 142 8.67 2.30 -26.87
N LYS A 143 10.01 2.38 -26.96
CA LYS A 143 10.79 1.79 -28.07
C LYS A 143 11.50 0.48 -27.77
N ILE A 144 11.46 -0.01 -26.53
CA ILE A 144 11.99 -1.34 -26.21
C ILE A 144 11.17 -2.47 -26.89
N ALA A 145 9.93 -2.19 -27.34
CA ALA A 145 9.10 -3.14 -28.05
C ALA A 145 9.17 -3.07 -29.60
N GLY A 146 9.85 -2.07 -30.18
CA GLY A 146 9.71 -1.73 -31.61
C GLY A 146 10.87 -2.11 -32.53
N THR A 147 12.04 -2.52 -32.01
CA THR A 147 13.20 -2.84 -32.85
C THR A 147 13.72 -4.24 -32.53
N LYS A 148 13.33 -5.21 -33.36
CA LYS A 148 14.13 -6.42 -33.58
C LYS A 148 15.51 -5.97 -34.04
N SER A 149 16.47 -5.89 -33.11
CA SER A 149 17.87 -5.69 -33.47
C SER A 149 18.34 -6.88 -34.32
N PRO A 150 19.01 -6.64 -35.46
CA PRO A 150 19.68 -7.70 -36.18
C PRO A 150 20.82 -8.23 -35.29
N VAL A 151 20.89 -9.55 -35.18
CA VAL A 151 21.98 -10.27 -34.51
C VAL A 151 23.29 -9.90 -35.22
N VAL A 152 24.11 -9.06 -34.57
CA VAL A 152 25.51 -8.87 -34.95
C VAL A 152 26.33 -9.93 -34.20
N PRO A 153 27.08 -10.80 -34.89
CA PRO A 153 27.91 -11.80 -34.24
C PRO A 153 29.06 -11.14 -33.47
N ARG A 154 29.08 -11.33 -32.14
CA ARG A 154 30.19 -10.92 -31.27
C ARG A 154 31.45 -11.72 -31.62
N LYS A 155 32.48 -11.00 -32.08
CA LYS A 155 33.86 -11.48 -32.19
C LYS A 155 34.41 -11.72 -30.79
N LYS A 156 34.87 -12.95 -30.52
CA LYS A 156 35.57 -13.34 -29.27
C LYS A 156 36.89 -12.58 -29.17
N THR A 157 37.07 -11.85 -28.08
CA THR A 157 38.38 -11.38 -27.62
C THR A 157 38.68 -12.10 -26.31
N GLU A 158 39.73 -12.90 -26.31
CA GLU A 158 40.24 -13.62 -25.14
C GLU A 158 40.91 -12.65 -24.15
N PRO A 159 40.69 -12.79 -22.84
CA PRO A 159 41.57 -12.21 -21.84
C PRO A 159 42.59 -13.25 -21.34
N LYS A 160 43.87 -12.92 -21.54
CA LYS A 160 45.02 -13.52 -20.84
C LYS A 160 44.84 -13.28 -19.32
N SER A 161 44.83 -14.35 -18.53
CA SER A 161 44.93 -14.28 -17.07
C SER A 161 46.24 -14.93 -16.61
N GLU A 162 47.01 -14.19 -15.81
CA GLU A 162 48.13 -14.71 -15.01
C GLU A 162 47.59 -15.41 -13.75
N PRO A 163 48.28 -16.45 -13.24
CA PRO A 163 47.82 -17.21 -12.08
C PRO A 163 48.18 -16.52 -10.75
N PRO A 164 47.26 -16.47 -9.76
CA PRO A 164 47.61 -16.12 -8.39
C PRO A 164 48.18 -17.33 -7.64
N LYS A 165 49.19 -17.06 -6.80
CA LYS A 165 49.88 -18.00 -5.92
C LYS A 165 48.98 -18.51 -4.78
N ASP A 166 49.11 -19.80 -4.51
CA ASP A 166 48.45 -20.53 -3.42
C ASP A 166 48.76 -20.01 -2.01
N PRO A 167 47.78 -19.93 -1.11
CA PRO A 167 47.99 -20.00 0.32
C PRO A 167 47.85 -21.43 0.84
N LYS A 168 48.96 -21.91 1.40
CA LYS A 168 49.17 -23.05 2.31
C LYS A 168 47.90 -23.54 3.03
N THR A 169 47.49 -24.77 2.73
CA THR A 169 46.41 -25.51 3.40
C THR A 169 46.94 -26.18 4.69
N GLU A 170 46.31 -25.89 5.82
CA GLU A 170 46.50 -26.64 7.08
C GLU A 170 45.74 -27.98 7.04
N PRO A 171 46.26 -29.05 7.68
CA PRO A 171 45.67 -30.38 7.63
C PRO A 171 44.38 -30.48 8.46
N LYS A 172 43.28 -30.86 7.79
CA LYS A 172 41.99 -31.19 8.41
C LYS A 172 42.11 -32.45 9.28
N LYS A 173 41.62 -32.32 10.52
CA LYS A 173 41.37 -33.39 11.50
C LYS A 173 40.31 -34.37 10.94
N PRO A 174 40.49 -35.70 11.07
CA PRO A 174 39.53 -36.68 10.57
C PRO A 174 38.22 -36.64 11.37
N GLU A 175 37.11 -36.46 10.67
CA GLU A 175 35.76 -36.55 11.22
C GLU A 175 35.39 -38.03 11.52
N PRO A 176 34.63 -38.29 12.60
CA PRO A 176 34.16 -39.62 12.92
C PRO A 176 33.11 -40.08 11.90
N LYS A 177 33.27 -41.32 11.41
CA LYS A 177 32.35 -41.98 10.49
C LYS A 177 30.96 -42.04 11.13
N SER A 178 30.00 -41.30 10.56
CA SER A 178 28.58 -41.45 10.85
C SER A 178 28.07 -42.74 10.25
N ASP A 179 27.28 -43.48 11.02
CA ASP A 179 26.57 -44.68 10.59
C ASP A 179 25.75 -44.43 9.30
N PRO A 180 25.64 -45.42 8.40
CA PRO A 180 24.86 -45.29 7.17
C PRO A 180 23.41 -44.97 7.49
N ALA A 181 22.94 -43.84 6.95
CA ALA A 181 21.54 -43.46 7.01
C ALA A 181 20.66 -44.59 6.45
N PRO A 182 19.53 -44.92 7.09
CA PRO A 182 18.61 -45.94 6.58
C PRO A 182 18.21 -45.58 5.15
N GLU A 183 18.34 -46.56 4.26
CA GLU A 183 17.99 -46.50 2.85
C GLU A 183 16.54 -46.00 2.74
N ARG A 184 16.39 -44.72 2.37
CA ARG A 184 15.07 -44.12 2.11
C ARG A 184 14.48 -44.87 0.92
N GLU A 185 13.35 -45.54 1.14
CA GLU A 185 12.51 -46.04 0.06
C GLU A 185 12.34 -44.92 -0.98
N PRO A 186 12.53 -45.20 -2.28
CA PRO A 186 12.40 -44.19 -3.32
C PRO A 186 11.01 -43.58 -3.24
N GLU A 187 10.93 -42.26 -3.05
CA GLU A 187 9.67 -41.52 -3.15
C GLU A 187 9.01 -41.91 -4.47
N PRO A 188 7.74 -42.36 -4.46
CA PRO A 188 7.07 -42.79 -5.68
C PRO A 188 7.08 -41.64 -6.69
N GLU A 189 7.62 -41.89 -7.87
CA GLU A 189 7.70 -40.89 -8.94
C GLU A 189 6.31 -40.26 -9.14
N PRO A 190 6.18 -38.93 -9.10
CA PRO A 190 4.90 -38.27 -9.24
C PRO A 190 4.31 -38.62 -10.61
N LYS A 191 3.19 -39.35 -10.62
CA LYS A 191 2.46 -39.70 -11.84
C LYS A 191 2.26 -38.43 -12.69
N PRO A 192 2.56 -38.45 -14.00
CA PRO A 192 2.40 -37.28 -14.85
C PRO A 192 0.95 -36.79 -14.77
N ARG A 193 0.76 -35.57 -14.26
CA ARG A 193 -0.57 -34.96 -14.14
C ARG A 193 -1.14 -34.75 -15.55
N ARG A 194 -2.27 -35.39 -15.85
CA ARG A 194 -3.01 -35.18 -17.11
C ARG A 194 -3.36 -33.69 -17.22
N GLN A 195 -2.90 -33.03 -18.28
CA GLN A 195 -3.30 -31.65 -18.57
C GLN A 195 -4.78 -31.66 -18.96
N VAL A 196 -5.61 -31.04 -18.12
CA VAL A 196 -7.03 -30.80 -18.39
C VAL A 196 -7.14 -29.71 -19.44
N VAL A 197 -7.81 -30.00 -20.55
CA VAL A 197 -8.05 -29.01 -21.62
C VAL A 197 -9.12 -28.02 -21.16
N LEU A 198 -9.11 -26.77 -21.65
CA LEU A 198 -10.05 -25.72 -21.22
C LEU A 198 -11.52 -26.19 -21.24
N ARG A 199 -11.92 -26.96 -22.25
CA ARG A 199 -13.27 -27.52 -22.37
C ARG A 199 -13.64 -28.47 -21.21
N GLU A 200 -12.72 -29.32 -20.78
CA GLU A 200 -12.91 -30.22 -19.63
C GLU A 200 -12.99 -29.40 -18.32
N ALA A 201 -12.14 -28.39 -18.15
CA ALA A 201 -12.16 -27.51 -16.99
C ALA A 201 -13.48 -26.72 -16.89
N LEU A 202 -14.01 -26.24 -18.02
CA LEU A 202 -15.32 -25.58 -18.10
C LEU A 202 -16.47 -26.53 -17.80
N ALA A 203 -16.37 -27.80 -18.20
CA ALA A 203 -17.37 -28.82 -17.86
C ALA A 203 -17.38 -29.12 -16.34
N ILE A 204 -16.20 -29.28 -15.73
CA ILE A 204 -16.05 -29.40 -14.27
C ILE A 204 -16.63 -28.17 -13.57
N PHE A 205 -16.33 -26.98 -14.08
CA PHE A 205 -16.82 -25.74 -13.51
C PHE A 205 -18.33 -25.55 -13.69
N ALA A 206 -18.94 -26.09 -14.74
CA ALA A 206 -20.39 -26.01 -14.96
C ALA A 206 -21.18 -26.98 -14.08
N ASP A 207 -20.60 -28.13 -13.70
CA ASP A 207 -21.26 -29.17 -12.90
C ASP A 207 -21.09 -28.92 -11.37
N PRO A 208 -22.17 -28.64 -10.61
CA PRO A 208 -22.13 -28.48 -9.17
C PRO A 208 -21.46 -29.62 -8.40
N VAL A 209 -21.62 -30.87 -8.86
CA VAL A 209 -21.08 -32.06 -8.19
C VAL A 209 -19.57 -32.10 -8.39
N GLN A 210 -19.10 -31.82 -9.61
CA GLN A 210 -17.67 -31.79 -9.92
C GLN A 210 -16.97 -30.60 -9.27
N ARG A 211 -17.63 -29.43 -9.16
CA ARG A 211 -17.11 -28.28 -8.41
C ARG A 211 -16.86 -28.58 -6.93
N ARG A 212 -17.62 -29.50 -6.33
CA ARG A 212 -17.46 -29.94 -4.94
C ARG A 212 -16.47 -31.10 -4.78
N ASN A 213 -16.04 -31.73 -5.87
CA ASN A 213 -14.99 -32.74 -5.85
C ASN A 213 -13.63 -32.04 -5.82
N ASP A 214 -12.87 -32.19 -4.73
CA ASP A 214 -11.60 -31.50 -4.53
C ASP A 214 -10.56 -31.76 -5.63
N GLU A 215 -10.48 -32.98 -6.14
CA GLU A 215 -9.53 -33.36 -7.19
C GLU A 215 -9.90 -32.72 -8.53
N ALA A 216 -11.18 -32.85 -8.94
CA ALA A 216 -11.67 -32.24 -10.18
C ALA A 216 -11.57 -30.70 -10.11
N ARG A 217 -11.98 -30.12 -8.99
CA ARG A 217 -11.87 -28.69 -8.71
C ARG A 217 -10.43 -28.20 -8.80
N LEU A 218 -9.48 -28.91 -8.19
CA LEU A 218 -8.06 -28.55 -8.26
C LEU A 218 -7.55 -28.61 -9.71
N ALA A 219 -7.90 -29.67 -10.45
CA ALA A 219 -7.48 -29.82 -11.84
C ALA A 219 -8.02 -28.69 -12.75
N ALA A 220 -9.30 -28.32 -12.60
CA ALA A 220 -9.89 -27.20 -13.31
C ALA A 220 -9.25 -25.86 -12.90
N ARG A 221 -8.97 -25.67 -11.61
CA ARG A 221 -8.31 -24.48 -11.08
C ARG A 221 -6.92 -24.27 -11.69
N GLU A 222 -6.11 -25.31 -11.83
CA GLU A 222 -4.79 -25.23 -12.47
C GLU A 222 -4.89 -24.83 -13.96
N CYS A 223 -5.88 -25.35 -14.69
CA CYS A 223 -6.17 -24.97 -16.07
C CYS A 223 -6.53 -23.48 -16.19
N PHE A 224 -7.45 -22.99 -15.34
CA PHE A 224 -7.83 -21.58 -15.34
C PHE A 224 -6.70 -20.65 -14.88
N ARG A 225 -5.81 -21.11 -13.99
CA ARG A 225 -4.60 -20.36 -13.63
C ARG A 225 -3.73 -20.11 -14.85
N ALA A 226 -3.45 -21.16 -15.63
CA ALA A 226 -2.67 -21.06 -16.86
C ALA A 226 -3.34 -20.13 -17.88
N LEU A 227 -4.67 -20.25 -18.07
CA LEU A 227 -5.41 -19.32 -18.94
C LEU A 227 -5.30 -17.88 -18.45
N ALA A 228 -5.39 -17.65 -17.14
CA ALA A 228 -5.29 -16.33 -16.53
C ALA A 228 -3.90 -15.70 -16.65
N GLU A 229 -2.85 -16.51 -16.81
CA GLU A 229 -1.46 -16.10 -17.06
C GLU A 229 -1.17 -15.82 -18.53
N SER A 230 -2.05 -16.25 -19.45
CA SER A 230 -1.89 -15.97 -20.87
C SER A 230 -2.16 -14.51 -21.19
N ASP A 231 -1.54 -14.00 -22.25
CA ASP A 231 -1.83 -12.67 -22.81
C ASP A 231 -3.06 -12.65 -23.73
N GLY A 232 -3.84 -13.74 -23.76
CA GLY A 232 -5.00 -13.88 -24.64
C GLY A 232 -6.23 -13.10 -24.17
N ASP A 233 -7.18 -12.90 -25.08
CA ASP A 233 -8.47 -12.22 -24.81
C ASP A 233 -9.25 -12.81 -23.61
N LEU A 234 -9.08 -14.11 -23.36
CA LEU A 234 -9.80 -14.84 -22.31
C LEU A 234 -9.09 -14.84 -20.96
N SER A 235 -7.96 -14.13 -20.79
CA SER A 235 -7.19 -14.17 -19.54
C SER A 235 -8.02 -13.74 -18.33
N ASP A 236 -8.91 -12.76 -18.49
CA ASP A 236 -9.73 -12.23 -17.39
C ASP A 236 -10.87 -13.17 -17.03
N LEU A 237 -11.40 -13.92 -18.00
CA LEU A 237 -12.31 -15.03 -17.74
C LEU A 237 -11.58 -16.17 -17.00
N GLY A 238 -10.38 -16.54 -17.43
CA GLY A 238 -9.52 -17.47 -16.69
C GLY A 238 -9.29 -17.00 -15.25
N ALA A 239 -9.01 -15.72 -15.05
CA ALA A 239 -8.79 -15.15 -13.72
C ALA A 239 -10.05 -15.19 -12.85
N ALA A 240 -11.22 -14.89 -13.43
CA ALA A 240 -12.51 -15.00 -12.74
C ALA A 240 -12.81 -16.44 -12.32
N PHE A 241 -12.69 -17.41 -13.23
CA PHE A 241 -12.93 -18.82 -12.92
C PHE A 241 -11.94 -19.36 -11.88
N PHE A 242 -10.67 -19.00 -11.99
CA PHE A 242 -9.66 -19.32 -11.00
C PHE A 242 -10.02 -18.76 -9.61
N ALA A 243 -10.41 -17.49 -9.53
CA ALA A 243 -10.81 -16.85 -8.27
C ALA A 243 -12.07 -17.50 -7.67
N LEU A 244 -13.04 -17.84 -8.52
CA LEU A 244 -14.26 -18.54 -8.10
C LEU A 244 -13.94 -19.92 -7.52
N LEU A 245 -13.09 -20.70 -8.18
CA LEU A 245 -12.64 -22.00 -7.69
C LEU A 245 -11.67 -21.95 -6.51
N SER A 246 -11.07 -20.79 -6.22
CA SER A 246 -10.16 -20.63 -5.09
C SER A 246 -10.87 -20.46 -3.75
N ARG A 247 -12.20 -20.31 -3.75
CA ARG A 247 -13.02 -20.06 -2.57
C ARG A 247 -14.24 -20.96 -2.53
N ASP A 248 -14.73 -21.28 -1.35
CA ASP A 248 -15.92 -22.12 -1.23
C ASP A 248 -17.15 -21.46 -1.88
N GLU A 249 -18.08 -22.25 -2.42
CA GLU A 249 -19.31 -21.71 -3.03
C GLU A 249 -20.11 -20.83 -2.03
N ARG A 250 -20.02 -21.11 -0.73
CA ARG A 250 -20.63 -20.31 0.34
C ARG A 250 -20.01 -18.92 0.46
N GLU A 251 -18.70 -18.79 0.23
CA GLU A 251 -18.00 -17.51 0.28
C GLU A 251 -18.37 -16.57 -0.88
N TRP A 252 -18.94 -17.14 -1.94
CA TRP A 252 -19.51 -16.44 -3.08
C TRP A 252 -21.04 -16.31 -3.01
N GLU A 253 -21.64 -16.67 -1.87
CA GLU A 253 -23.08 -16.69 -1.67
C GLU A 253 -23.83 -17.55 -2.70
N MET A 254 -23.18 -18.55 -3.31
CA MET A 254 -23.82 -19.48 -4.27
C MET A 254 -24.53 -20.65 -3.58
N SER A 255 -24.22 -20.88 -2.31
CA SER A 255 -24.90 -21.84 -1.45
C SER A 255 -24.93 -21.34 -0.02
N GLU A 256 -25.97 -21.67 0.71
CA GLU A 256 -26.12 -21.36 2.14
C GLU A 256 -26.62 -22.59 2.89
N ASP A 257 -26.26 -22.70 4.16
CA ASP A 257 -26.89 -23.65 5.06
C ASP A 257 -28.11 -22.96 5.69
N VAL A 258 -29.23 -23.66 5.70
CA VAL A 258 -30.49 -23.14 6.24
C VAL A 258 -30.91 -23.97 7.43
N VAL A 259 -31.21 -23.29 8.52
CA VAL A 259 -31.72 -23.88 9.75
C VAL A 259 -33.09 -23.31 10.01
N GLU A 260 -34.10 -24.17 9.93
CA GLU A 260 -35.48 -23.84 10.28
C GLU A 260 -35.80 -24.41 11.66
N VAL A 261 -36.23 -23.54 12.56
CA VAL A 261 -36.48 -23.87 13.97
C VAL A 261 -37.92 -23.55 14.30
N GLY A 262 -38.67 -24.51 14.82
CA GLY A 262 -40.00 -24.30 15.39
C GLY A 262 -39.95 -24.34 16.92
N ALA A 263 -40.58 -23.38 17.60
CA ALA A 263 -40.91 -23.48 19.02
C ALA A 263 -42.12 -22.61 19.38
N ALA A 264 -42.99 -23.09 20.27
CA ALA A 264 -44.16 -22.37 20.77
C ALA A 264 -45.06 -21.77 19.65
N GLY A 265 -45.22 -22.48 18.53
CA GLY A 265 -46.04 -22.04 17.39
C GLY A 265 -45.37 -21.00 16.49
N VAL A 266 -44.13 -20.58 16.77
CA VAL A 266 -43.35 -19.68 15.91
C VAL A 266 -42.29 -20.48 15.15
N ARG A 267 -42.08 -20.12 13.89
CA ARG A 267 -40.99 -20.66 13.06
C ARG A 267 -39.99 -19.56 12.73
N TRP A 268 -38.71 -19.85 12.93
CA TRP A 268 -37.59 -19.02 12.53
C TRP A 268 -36.80 -19.71 11.43
N ARG A 269 -36.30 -18.92 10.48
CA ARG A 269 -35.42 -19.38 9.42
C ARG A 269 -34.12 -18.60 9.50
N TYR A 270 -33.02 -19.31 9.66
CA TYR A 270 -31.67 -18.74 9.69
C TYR A 270 -30.89 -19.28 8.51
N ALA A 271 -30.27 -18.38 7.75
CA ALA A 271 -29.43 -18.72 6.60
C ALA A 271 -28.01 -18.23 6.84
N GLY A 272 -27.02 -19.06 6.53
CA GLY A 272 -25.62 -18.73 6.77
C GLY A 272 -24.66 -19.89 6.56
N ARG A 273 -23.51 -19.82 7.23
CA ARG A 273 -22.50 -20.87 7.23
C ARG A 273 -22.60 -21.69 8.50
N LEU A 274 -22.94 -22.96 8.36
CA LEU A 274 -22.98 -23.92 9.45
C LEU A 274 -21.59 -24.51 9.70
N GLU A 275 -21.10 -24.35 10.93
CA GLU A 275 -19.85 -24.94 11.41
C GLU A 275 -20.14 -25.94 12.54
N ARG A 276 -19.63 -27.16 12.39
CA ARG A 276 -19.70 -28.18 13.43
C ARG A 276 -18.52 -28.01 14.39
N LYS A 277 -18.78 -27.55 15.62
CA LYS A 277 -17.75 -27.39 16.66
C LYS A 277 -17.53 -28.66 17.48
N SER A 278 -18.57 -29.45 17.66
CA SER A 278 -18.49 -30.78 18.30
C SER A 278 -19.60 -31.69 17.75
N ALA A 279 -19.67 -32.94 18.23
CA ALA A 279 -20.78 -33.84 17.92
C ALA A 279 -22.15 -33.27 18.33
N THR A 280 -22.18 -32.41 19.35
CA THR A 280 -23.40 -31.85 19.95
C THR A 280 -23.59 -30.36 19.70
N LEU A 281 -22.58 -29.63 19.20
CA LEU A 281 -22.65 -28.19 18.99
C LEU A 281 -22.39 -27.82 17.53
N LEU A 282 -23.39 -27.16 16.93
CA LEU A 282 -23.28 -26.49 15.65
C LEU A 282 -23.41 -24.98 15.85
N ILE A 283 -22.70 -24.21 15.05
CA ILE A 283 -22.80 -22.75 15.03
C ILE A 283 -23.09 -22.34 13.58
N LEU A 284 -24.25 -21.76 13.35
CA LEU A 284 -24.56 -21.11 12.09
C LEU A 284 -24.19 -19.63 12.20
N THR A 285 -23.27 -19.16 11.36
CA THR A 285 -22.93 -17.74 11.23
C THR A 285 -23.71 -17.16 10.07
N THR A 286 -24.64 -16.24 10.33
CA THR A 286 -25.46 -15.60 9.29
C THR A 286 -24.61 -14.70 8.39
N THR A 287 -25.15 -14.29 7.25
CA THR A 287 -24.52 -13.29 6.36
C THR A 287 -24.24 -11.95 7.05
N GLN A 288 -24.95 -11.65 8.14
CA GLN A 288 -24.72 -10.47 8.98
C GLN A 288 -23.65 -10.68 10.07
N GLY A 289 -22.97 -11.83 10.08
CA GLY A 289 -21.96 -12.19 11.08
C GLY A 289 -22.53 -12.59 12.45
N GLN A 290 -23.85 -12.74 12.55
CA GLN A 290 -24.49 -13.15 13.79
C GLN A 290 -24.42 -14.67 13.97
N GLN A 291 -24.26 -15.14 15.21
CA GLN A 291 -24.17 -16.58 15.50
C GLN A 291 -25.49 -17.13 16.05
N VAL A 292 -25.95 -18.22 15.44
CA VAL A 292 -27.03 -19.08 15.95
C VAL A 292 -26.38 -20.37 16.43
N ARG A 293 -26.45 -20.64 17.73
CA ARG A 293 -25.89 -21.86 18.33
C ARG A 293 -26.97 -22.91 18.45
N LEU A 294 -26.69 -24.09 17.90
CA LEU A 294 -27.58 -25.25 17.94
C LEU A 294 -26.88 -26.33 18.77
N ARG A 295 -27.47 -26.66 19.90
CA ARG A 295 -26.96 -27.67 20.82
C ARG A 295 -27.90 -28.86 20.85
N ARG A 296 -27.38 -30.04 20.53
CA ARG A 296 -28.11 -31.30 20.60
C ARG A 296 -27.90 -31.96 21.96
N ASN A 297 -28.98 -32.34 22.62
CA ASN A 297 -28.96 -33.12 23.86
C ASN A 297 -29.94 -34.30 23.73
N GLY A 298 -29.42 -35.48 23.41
CA GLY A 298 -30.25 -36.60 22.97
C GLY A 298 -30.95 -36.28 21.64
N ASP A 299 -32.27 -36.38 21.62
CA ASP A 299 -33.12 -36.04 20.46
C ASP A 299 -33.60 -34.60 20.48
N ASP A 300 -33.34 -33.87 21.57
CA ASP A 300 -33.76 -32.48 21.71
C ASP A 300 -32.72 -31.53 21.11
N TRP A 301 -33.21 -30.47 20.47
CA TRP A 301 -32.42 -29.35 19.99
C TRP A 301 -32.66 -28.11 20.86
N PHE A 302 -31.56 -27.48 21.27
CA PHE A 302 -31.56 -26.21 21.98
C PHE A 302 -30.95 -25.15 21.08
N VAL A 303 -31.64 -24.03 20.92
CA VAL A 303 -31.27 -22.97 19.97
C VAL A 303 -31.06 -21.68 20.74
N ALA A 304 -29.89 -21.07 20.58
CA ALA A 304 -29.58 -19.73 21.06
C ALA A 304 -29.31 -18.82 19.85
N ALA A 305 -30.24 -17.92 19.58
CA ALA A 305 -30.18 -16.97 18.47
C ALA A 305 -29.80 -15.56 18.99
N PRO A 306 -29.34 -14.65 18.12
CA PRO A 306 -28.99 -13.28 18.51
C PRO A 306 -30.16 -12.57 19.21
N GLY A 307 -29.94 -12.13 20.45
CA GLY A 307 -30.96 -11.43 21.24
C GLY A 307 -32.04 -12.32 21.86
N VAL A 308 -31.94 -13.66 21.72
CA VAL A 308 -32.92 -14.61 22.28
C VAL A 308 -32.20 -15.55 23.24
N SER A 309 -32.81 -15.79 24.40
CA SER A 309 -32.30 -16.79 25.35
C SER A 309 -32.38 -18.20 24.75
N GLU A 310 -31.50 -19.11 25.17
CA GLU A 310 -31.54 -20.50 24.68
C GLU A 310 -32.92 -21.11 24.96
N PHE A 311 -33.54 -21.70 23.94
CA PHE A 311 -34.83 -22.36 24.06
C PHE A 311 -34.80 -23.75 23.42
N LYS A 312 -35.66 -24.65 23.92
CA LYS A 312 -35.84 -25.98 23.34
C LYS A 312 -36.72 -25.87 22.09
N ALA A 313 -36.19 -26.29 20.95
CA ALA A 313 -36.93 -26.35 19.70
C ALA A 313 -37.85 -27.58 19.68
N THR A 314 -39.09 -27.39 19.23
CA THR A 314 -40.02 -28.50 18.93
C THR A 314 -39.69 -29.15 17.58
N GLU A 315 -39.10 -28.39 16.67
CA GLU A 315 -38.68 -28.84 15.34
C GLU A 315 -37.37 -28.12 14.98
N CYS A 316 -36.40 -28.84 14.43
CA CYS A 316 -35.16 -28.26 13.93
C CYS A 316 -34.74 -28.99 12.66
N VAL A 317 -34.88 -28.33 11.51
CA VAL A 317 -34.52 -28.85 10.19
C VAL A 317 -33.27 -28.13 9.72
N ILE A 318 -32.22 -28.90 9.41
CA ILE A 318 -30.95 -28.38 8.90
C ILE A 318 -30.79 -28.84 7.46
N GLN A 319 -30.68 -27.88 6.55
CA GLN A 319 -30.46 -28.08 5.12
C GLN A 319 -29.08 -27.51 4.76
N GLU A 320 -28.09 -28.37 4.56
CA GLU A 320 -26.75 -27.93 4.20
C GLU A 320 -26.62 -27.68 2.68
N GLY A 321 -25.93 -26.60 2.31
CA GLY A 321 -25.61 -26.29 0.91
C GLY A 321 -26.82 -26.05 0.00
N GLN A 322 -27.91 -25.48 0.53
CA GLN A 322 -29.05 -25.02 -0.26
C GLN A 322 -28.58 -23.98 -1.28
N ARG A 323 -28.99 -24.14 -2.55
CA ARG A 323 -28.69 -23.18 -3.60
C ARG A 323 -29.42 -21.86 -3.33
N THR A 324 -28.67 -20.77 -3.30
CA THR A 324 -29.21 -19.40 -3.23
C THR A 324 -29.75 -18.97 -4.59
N GLU A 325 -30.34 -17.78 -4.67
CA GLU A 325 -30.70 -17.17 -5.96
C GLU A 325 -29.48 -16.92 -6.86
N ILE A 326 -28.36 -16.48 -6.27
CA ILE A 326 -27.08 -16.29 -6.96
C ILE A 326 -26.59 -17.62 -7.53
N GLY A 327 -26.62 -18.68 -6.72
CA GLY A 327 -26.23 -20.03 -7.17
C GLY A 327 -27.11 -20.56 -8.31
N ARG A 328 -28.42 -20.34 -8.24
CA ARG A 328 -29.33 -20.70 -9.34
C ARG A 328 -29.06 -19.89 -10.61
N ALA A 329 -28.87 -18.58 -10.48
CA ALA A 329 -28.55 -17.72 -11.62
C ALA A 329 -27.20 -18.06 -12.27
N PHE A 330 -26.25 -18.50 -11.46
CA PHE A 330 -24.97 -19.03 -11.91
C PHE A 330 -25.18 -20.33 -12.71
N ASP A 331 -25.88 -21.31 -12.15
CA ASP A 331 -26.19 -22.58 -12.83
C ASP A 331 -26.99 -22.36 -14.14
N ASP A 332 -27.93 -21.41 -14.15
CA ASP A 332 -28.69 -20.96 -15.33
C ASP A 332 -27.78 -20.41 -16.44
N TYR A 333 -26.79 -19.59 -16.06
CA TYR A 333 -25.84 -19.00 -16.99
C TYR A 333 -25.02 -20.08 -17.70
N PHE A 334 -24.53 -21.08 -16.95
CA PHE A 334 -23.77 -22.20 -17.53
C PHE A 334 -24.63 -23.07 -18.46
N SER A 335 -25.88 -23.32 -18.06
CA SER A 335 -26.81 -24.12 -18.84
C SER A 335 -27.20 -23.47 -20.17
N ALA A 336 -27.31 -22.13 -20.21
CA ALA A 336 -27.81 -21.43 -21.38
C ALA A 336 -26.76 -21.10 -22.45
N ASN A 337 -25.50 -20.89 -22.07
CA ASN A 337 -24.51 -20.26 -22.95
C ASN A 337 -23.61 -21.25 -23.71
N ARG A 338 -23.84 -22.57 -23.63
CA ARG A 338 -22.92 -23.58 -24.17
C ARG A 338 -21.47 -23.26 -23.80
N ILE A 339 -21.19 -23.03 -22.51
CA ILE A 339 -19.89 -22.48 -22.07
C ILE A 339 -18.69 -23.28 -22.56
N ALA A 340 -18.87 -24.59 -22.85
CA ALA A 340 -17.85 -25.45 -23.41
C ALA A 340 -17.23 -24.90 -24.72
N ASP A 341 -17.93 -24.00 -25.42
CA ASP A 341 -17.50 -23.32 -26.63
C ASP A 341 -17.09 -21.85 -26.38
N LEU A 342 -16.66 -21.49 -25.16
CA LEU A 342 -16.30 -20.10 -24.78
C LEU A 342 -15.32 -19.43 -25.75
N GLU A 343 -14.38 -20.19 -26.32
CA GLU A 343 -13.42 -19.70 -27.31
C GLU A 343 -14.07 -19.22 -28.61
N ARG A 344 -15.29 -19.67 -28.90
CA ARG A 344 -16.07 -19.32 -30.09
C ARG A 344 -17.04 -18.16 -29.85
N PHE A 345 -17.06 -17.59 -28.65
CA PHE A 345 -17.96 -16.49 -28.35
C PHE A 345 -17.59 -15.25 -29.17
N THR A 346 -18.59 -14.71 -29.85
CA THR A 346 -18.48 -13.44 -30.57
C THR A 346 -18.54 -12.27 -29.59
N VAL A 347 -18.25 -11.04 -30.07
CA VAL A 347 -18.45 -9.81 -29.29
C VAL A 347 -19.91 -9.74 -28.77
N ARG A 348 -20.89 -9.97 -29.64
CA ARG A 348 -22.30 -10.04 -29.27
C ARG A 348 -22.60 -11.08 -28.19
N THR A 349 -22.05 -12.30 -28.31
CA THR A 349 -22.28 -13.37 -27.33
C THR A 349 -21.72 -13.01 -25.96
N HIS A 350 -20.53 -12.38 -25.90
CA HIS A 350 -19.98 -11.87 -24.65
C HIS A 350 -20.80 -10.73 -24.05
N ALA A 351 -21.34 -9.82 -24.88
CA ALA A 351 -22.20 -8.73 -24.41
C ALA A 351 -23.54 -9.25 -23.84
N GLU A 352 -24.18 -10.21 -24.52
CA GLU A 352 -25.40 -10.87 -24.05
C GLU A 352 -25.17 -11.61 -22.73
N ALA A 353 -24.05 -12.35 -22.63
CA ALA A 353 -23.62 -13.03 -21.41
C ALA A 353 -23.40 -12.05 -20.25
N ALA A 354 -22.65 -10.96 -20.48
CA ALA A 354 -22.41 -9.92 -19.49
C ALA A 354 -23.72 -9.28 -19.01
N ARG A 355 -24.63 -8.92 -19.92
CA ARG A 355 -25.93 -8.31 -19.58
C ARG A 355 -26.80 -9.23 -18.73
N ARG A 356 -26.85 -10.51 -19.08
CA ARG A 356 -27.64 -11.50 -18.35
C ARG A 356 -27.13 -11.68 -16.92
N LEU A 357 -25.81 -11.69 -16.73
CA LEU A 357 -25.21 -11.76 -15.40
C LEU A 357 -25.42 -10.45 -14.64
N ALA A 358 -25.20 -9.29 -15.27
CA ALA A 358 -25.34 -7.97 -14.67
C ALA A 358 -26.74 -7.72 -14.09
N SER A 359 -27.80 -8.16 -14.79
CA SER A 359 -29.19 -7.97 -14.35
C SER A 359 -29.57 -8.70 -13.06
N ARG A 360 -28.76 -9.68 -12.64
CA ARG A 360 -28.95 -10.46 -11.41
C ARG A 360 -27.83 -10.27 -10.40
N ALA A 361 -26.77 -9.55 -10.76
CA ALA A 361 -25.59 -9.39 -9.95
C ALA A 361 -25.78 -8.33 -8.86
N LYS A 362 -25.25 -8.60 -7.68
CA LYS A 362 -24.96 -7.61 -6.64
C LYS A 362 -23.48 -7.24 -6.70
N ALA A 363 -23.15 -6.03 -6.24
CA ALA A 363 -21.76 -5.60 -6.21
C ALA A 363 -20.89 -6.59 -5.41
N ALA A 364 -19.81 -7.05 -6.04
CA ALA A 364 -18.80 -7.97 -5.51
C ALA A 364 -19.23 -9.44 -5.28
N ASP A 365 -20.35 -9.89 -5.87
CA ASP A 365 -20.69 -11.31 -5.90
C ASP A 365 -20.04 -12.07 -7.09
N ALA A 366 -20.31 -13.37 -7.18
CA ALA A 366 -19.79 -14.22 -8.26
C ALA A 366 -20.30 -13.84 -9.66
N LEU A 367 -21.55 -13.39 -9.78
CA LEU A 367 -22.15 -13.00 -11.05
C LEU A 367 -21.54 -11.71 -11.55
N HIS A 368 -21.32 -10.75 -10.66
CA HIS A 368 -20.64 -9.49 -10.96
C HIS A 368 -19.22 -9.74 -11.47
N LEU A 369 -18.45 -10.61 -10.80
CA LEU A 369 -17.10 -10.98 -11.24
C LEU A 369 -17.11 -11.57 -12.65
N LEU A 370 -18.01 -12.50 -12.96
CA LEU A 370 -18.13 -13.09 -14.30
C LEU A 370 -18.59 -12.06 -15.35
N ALA A 371 -19.52 -11.19 -15.00
CA ALA A 371 -20.00 -10.14 -15.90
C ALA A 371 -18.86 -9.17 -16.26
N CYS A 372 -18.07 -8.74 -15.27
CA CYS A 372 -16.88 -7.92 -15.48
C CYS A 372 -15.81 -8.65 -16.32
N ALA A 373 -15.65 -9.96 -16.15
CA ALA A 373 -14.70 -10.74 -16.94
C ALA A 373 -15.12 -10.85 -18.42
N HIS A 374 -16.42 -10.96 -18.71
CA HIS A 374 -16.92 -10.83 -20.08
C HIS A 374 -16.71 -9.43 -20.65
N LEU A 375 -17.01 -8.40 -19.87
CA LEU A 375 -16.73 -7.02 -20.27
C LEU A 375 -15.25 -6.79 -20.57
N ALA A 376 -14.34 -7.37 -19.78
CA ALA A 376 -12.90 -7.30 -20.03
C ALA A 376 -12.52 -7.86 -21.40
N VAL A 377 -13.15 -8.96 -21.83
CA VAL A 377 -12.94 -9.53 -23.17
C VAL A 377 -13.44 -8.57 -24.25
N LEU A 378 -14.60 -7.95 -24.05
CA LEU A 378 -15.15 -6.95 -24.98
C LEU A 378 -14.21 -5.74 -25.14
N LEU A 379 -13.65 -5.24 -24.04
CA LEU A 379 -12.76 -4.07 -24.03
C LEU A 379 -11.41 -4.31 -24.74
N ARG A 380 -10.98 -5.58 -24.87
CA ARG A 380 -9.75 -5.94 -25.59
C ARG A 380 -9.95 -6.10 -27.09
N ARG A 381 -11.19 -6.34 -27.52
CA ARG A 381 -11.51 -6.57 -28.93
C ARG A 381 -11.85 -5.25 -29.63
N PRO A 382 -11.53 -5.12 -30.92
CA PRO A 382 -12.02 -3.99 -31.70
C PRO A 382 -13.55 -4.04 -31.75
N ALA A 383 -14.19 -2.93 -31.38
CA ALA A 383 -15.64 -2.78 -31.38
C ALA A 383 -16.06 -1.69 -32.37
N SER A 384 -17.12 -1.98 -33.14
CA SER A 384 -17.86 -1.01 -33.93
C SER A 384 -18.51 0.06 -33.04
N GLU A 385 -18.98 1.16 -33.63
CA GLU A 385 -19.62 2.24 -32.87
C GLU A 385 -20.88 1.77 -32.11
N ALA A 386 -21.69 0.92 -32.73
CA ALA A 386 -22.87 0.33 -32.09
C ALA A 386 -22.48 -0.59 -30.91
N GLU A 387 -21.44 -1.42 -31.07
CA GLU A 387 -20.93 -2.28 -30.00
C GLU A 387 -20.31 -1.45 -28.86
N ARG A 388 -19.66 -0.31 -29.16
CA ARG A 388 -19.14 0.61 -28.13
C ARG A 388 -20.24 1.20 -27.28
N ALA A 389 -21.35 1.63 -27.89
CA ALA A 389 -22.51 2.13 -27.14
C ALA A 389 -23.10 1.04 -26.23
N GLU A 390 -23.10 -0.22 -26.67
CA GLU A 390 -23.50 -1.37 -25.86
C GLU A 390 -22.54 -1.65 -24.70
N ILE A 391 -21.23 -1.60 -24.96
CA ILE A 391 -20.18 -1.71 -23.94
C ILE A 391 -20.33 -0.61 -22.88
N ASP A 392 -20.56 0.63 -23.30
CA ASP A 392 -20.76 1.76 -22.39
C ASP A 392 -22.02 1.60 -21.53
N ALA A 393 -23.09 1.00 -22.07
CA ALA A 393 -24.28 0.64 -21.30
C ALA A 393 -23.95 -0.43 -20.25
N LEU A 394 -23.23 -1.49 -20.62
CA LEU A 394 -22.78 -2.53 -19.69
C LEU A 394 -21.90 -1.98 -18.57
N ILE A 395 -21.01 -1.03 -18.88
CA ILE A 395 -20.17 -0.35 -17.88
C ILE A 395 -21.05 0.33 -16.83
N ARG A 396 -22.10 1.04 -17.26
CA ARG A 396 -23.06 1.70 -16.34
C ARG A 396 -23.88 0.69 -15.54
N ASP A 397 -24.39 -0.36 -16.20
CA ASP A 397 -25.21 -1.39 -15.56
C ASP A 397 -24.44 -2.16 -14.47
N LEU A 398 -23.13 -2.34 -14.66
CA LEU A 398 -22.22 -2.95 -13.68
C LEU A 398 -21.73 -1.96 -12.60
N GLY A 399 -22.18 -0.69 -12.62
CA GLY A 399 -21.72 0.32 -11.67
C GLY A 399 -20.23 0.64 -11.78
N LEU A 400 -19.64 0.39 -12.96
CA LEU A 400 -18.24 0.69 -13.22
C LEU A 400 -18.09 2.13 -13.72
N ARG A 401 -16.89 2.69 -13.54
CA ARG A 401 -16.56 4.03 -14.01
C ARG A 401 -15.24 4.02 -14.76
N ALA A 402 -15.09 4.96 -15.69
CA ALA A 402 -13.81 5.23 -16.32
C ALA A 402 -12.86 5.86 -15.29
N GLY A 403 -11.62 5.36 -15.25
CA GLY A 403 -10.52 5.99 -14.53
C GLY A 403 -10.11 7.29 -15.20
N LYS A 404 -9.47 8.18 -14.44
CA LYS A 404 -8.98 9.49 -14.95
C LYS A 404 -7.81 9.36 -15.94
N GLY A 405 -7.30 8.16 -16.19
CA GLY A 405 -6.21 7.90 -17.12
C GLY A 405 -6.25 6.50 -17.72
N LEU A 406 -5.58 6.33 -18.86
CA LEU A 406 -5.44 5.06 -19.62
C LEU A 406 -6.73 4.44 -20.18
N GLY A 407 -7.89 5.07 -20.03
CA GLY A 407 -9.16 4.48 -20.49
C GLY A 407 -9.54 3.19 -19.74
N LEU A 408 -8.96 2.96 -18.56
CA LEU A 408 -9.31 1.82 -17.72
C LEU A 408 -10.72 2.01 -17.15
N VAL A 409 -11.46 0.91 -17.05
CA VAL A 409 -12.82 0.91 -16.50
C VAL A 409 -12.87 -0.07 -15.35
N GLY A 410 -13.38 0.35 -14.19
CA GLY A 410 -13.44 -0.51 -13.02
C GLY A 410 -14.32 0.06 -11.92
N THR A 411 -14.36 -0.65 -10.80
CA THR A 411 -15.00 -0.14 -9.57
C THR A 411 -14.19 1.02 -9.00
N GLY A 412 -14.81 1.84 -8.16
CA GLY A 412 -14.09 2.97 -7.56
C GLY A 412 -12.91 2.55 -6.71
N GLU A 413 -13.08 1.48 -5.95
CA GLU A 413 -12.06 0.81 -5.16
C GLU A 413 -11.03 0.10 -6.05
N GLY A 414 -11.48 -0.59 -7.09
CA GLY A 414 -10.59 -1.29 -8.03
C GLY A 414 -9.62 -0.36 -8.74
N LEU A 415 -10.10 0.80 -9.20
CA LEU A 415 -9.24 1.85 -9.78
C LEU A 415 -8.24 2.40 -8.75
N ALA A 416 -8.68 2.61 -7.51
CA ALA A 416 -7.78 3.05 -6.43
C ALA A 416 -6.66 2.02 -6.14
N ILE A 417 -7.01 0.73 -6.14
CA ILE A 417 -6.04 -0.35 -5.96
C ILE A 417 -5.11 -0.47 -7.17
N HIS A 418 -5.62 -0.30 -8.39
CA HIS A 418 -4.78 -0.27 -9.59
C HIS A 418 -3.72 0.83 -9.51
N ASP A 419 -4.11 2.05 -9.15
CA ASP A 419 -3.18 3.17 -8.99
C ASP A 419 -2.20 2.94 -7.83
N PHE A 420 -2.68 2.42 -6.71
CA PHE A 420 -1.84 1.99 -5.59
C PHE A 420 -0.74 1.01 -6.02
N ARG A 421 -1.12 -0.03 -6.77
CA ARG A 421 -0.17 -1.05 -7.24
C ARG A 421 0.89 -0.44 -8.15
N ARG A 422 0.49 0.50 -8.99
CA ARG A 422 1.41 1.24 -9.85
C ARG A 422 2.39 2.10 -9.05
N TRP A 423 1.92 2.87 -8.05
CA TRP A 423 2.84 3.64 -7.20
C TRP A 423 3.78 2.75 -6.39
N LEU A 424 3.29 1.58 -5.95
CA LEU A 424 4.10 0.61 -5.23
C LEU A 424 5.20 0.02 -6.13
N SER A 425 4.88 -0.35 -7.38
CA SER A 425 5.87 -0.88 -8.33
C SER A 425 6.89 0.16 -8.78
N ASP A 426 6.45 1.41 -8.93
CA ASP A 426 7.30 2.51 -9.42
C ASP A 426 8.18 3.10 -8.29
N GLY A 427 8.00 2.65 -7.04
CA GLY A 427 8.69 3.19 -5.86
C GLY A 427 8.26 4.63 -5.51
N GLU A 428 7.10 5.07 -5.99
CA GLU A 428 6.62 6.45 -5.87
C GLU A 428 5.72 6.65 -4.64
N TYR A 429 6.19 6.22 -3.47
CA TYR A 429 5.35 6.16 -2.27
C TYR A 429 4.84 7.52 -1.78
N ASP A 430 5.65 8.58 -1.94
CA ASP A 430 5.22 9.94 -1.59
C ASP A 430 4.03 10.41 -2.43
N LEU A 431 4.12 10.19 -3.74
CA LEU A 431 3.04 10.51 -4.66
C LEU A 431 1.83 9.68 -4.34
N GLY A 432 2.04 8.37 -4.17
CA GLY A 432 0.98 7.47 -3.80
C GLY A 432 0.25 8.00 -2.58
N CYS A 433 0.95 8.38 -1.52
CA CYS A 433 0.30 8.96 -0.34
C CYS A 433 -0.48 10.26 -0.64
N ALA A 434 0.07 11.16 -1.47
CA ALA A 434 -0.56 12.45 -1.80
C ALA A 434 -1.78 12.27 -2.72
N GLN A 435 -1.63 11.58 -3.85
CA GLN A 435 -2.70 11.28 -4.80
C GLN A 435 -3.79 10.42 -4.16
N PHE A 436 -3.42 9.39 -3.40
CA PHE A 436 -4.39 8.55 -2.73
C PHE A 436 -5.22 9.34 -1.72
N ARG A 437 -4.62 10.31 -1.02
CA ARG A 437 -5.35 11.24 -0.15
C ARG A 437 -6.26 12.19 -0.94
N GLY A 438 -5.76 12.79 -2.01
CA GLY A 438 -6.53 13.76 -2.80
C GLY A 438 -7.71 13.13 -3.55
N GLU A 439 -7.49 11.96 -4.16
CA GLU A 439 -8.46 11.32 -5.05
C GLU A 439 -9.37 10.32 -4.34
N TYR A 440 -8.83 9.59 -3.38
CA TYR A 440 -9.51 8.48 -2.70
C TYR A 440 -9.70 8.73 -1.20
N GLY A 441 -9.25 9.88 -0.69
CA GLY A 441 -9.28 10.20 0.74
C GLY A 441 -10.68 10.37 1.33
N SER A 442 -11.71 10.52 0.51
CA SER A 442 -13.13 10.53 0.93
C SER A 442 -13.73 9.13 1.04
N SER A 443 -13.15 8.11 0.38
CA SER A 443 -13.72 6.76 0.37
C SER A 443 -13.79 6.13 1.77
N ALA A 444 -14.92 5.54 2.10
CA ALA A 444 -15.09 4.78 3.34
C ALA A 444 -14.61 3.33 3.22
N ALA A 445 -14.33 2.84 2.01
CA ALA A 445 -14.00 1.45 1.76
C ALA A 445 -12.71 1.02 2.49
N PHE A 446 -12.75 -0.15 3.12
CA PHE A 446 -11.64 -0.68 3.89
C PHE A 446 -10.37 -0.85 3.04
N CYS A 447 -10.47 -1.51 1.87
CA CYS A 447 -9.34 -1.76 0.97
C CYS A 447 -8.61 -0.47 0.58
N VAL A 448 -9.35 0.62 0.38
CA VAL A 448 -8.80 1.93 0.02
C VAL A 448 -7.99 2.50 1.20
N ARG A 449 -8.55 2.47 2.42
CA ARG A 449 -7.81 2.90 3.63
C ARG A 449 -6.61 2.00 3.92
N TYR A 450 -6.76 0.70 3.71
CA TYR A 450 -5.72 -0.28 3.94
C TYR A 450 -4.53 -0.07 2.99
N ALA A 451 -4.78 0.15 1.70
CA ALA A 451 -3.74 0.47 0.71
C ALA A 451 -2.99 1.77 1.06
N HIS A 452 -3.70 2.82 1.50
CA HIS A 452 -3.04 4.06 1.94
C HIS A 452 -2.20 3.85 3.21
N GLY A 453 -2.73 3.12 4.21
CA GLY A 453 -1.97 2.76 5.40
C GLY A 453 -0.69 1.98 5.06
N PHE A 454 -0.79 1.07 4.07
CA PHE A 454 0.35 0.33 3.55
C PHE A 454 1.37 1.24 2.84
N LEU A 455 0.95 2.18 2.00
CA LEU A 455 1.86 3.16 1.39
C LEU A 455 2.61 3.99 2.43
N LEU A 456 1.92 4.45 3.48
CA LEU A 456 2.55 5.20 4.57
C LEU A 456 3.59 4.35 5.30
N LEU A 457 3.29 3.07 5.52
CA LEU A 457 4.20 2.12 6.13
C LEU A 457 5.45 1.88 5.27
N VAL A 458 5.27 1.59 3.97
CA VAL A 458 6.38 1.40 3.03
C VAL A 458 7.24 2.66 2.92
N LYS A 459 6.62 3.84 2.80
CA LYS A 459 7.30 5.14 2.83
C LYS A 459 8.10 5.33 4.13
N ALA A 460 7.55 4.95 5.28
CA ALA A 460 8.22 5.12 6.56
C ALA A 460 9.47 4.24 6.69
N VAL A 461 9.36 2.98 6.27
CA VAL A 461 10.46 2.01 6.23
C VAL A 461 11.55 2.46 5.25
N GLU A 462 11.19 2.80 4.01
CA GLU A 462 12.13 3.21 2.96
C GLU A 462 12.92 4.47 3.36
N LYS A 463 12.27 5.43 4.03
CA LYS A 463 12.92 6.66 4.46
C LYS A 463 13.54 6.61 5.86
N GLY A 464 13.34 5.52 6.60
CA GLY A 464 13.75 5.40 8.01
C GLY A 464 13.20 6.50 8.92
N ARG A 465 12.02 7.06 8.61
CA ARG A 465 11.38 8.15 9.38
C ARG A 465 9.87 8.14 9.19
N SER A 466 9.14 8.96 9.96
CA SER A 466 7.67 9.11 9.86
C SER A 466 6.86 7.85 10.23
N PHE A 467 7.42 6.96 11.06
CA PHE A 467 6.72 5.79 11.60
C PHE A 467 5.47 6.16 12.42
N ASP A 468 5.51 7.31 13.10
CA ASP A 468 4.40 7.89 13.84
C ASP A 468 3.19 8.16 12.94
N LYS A 469 3.39 8.75 11.76
CA LYS A 469 2.30 9.01 10.80
C LYS A 469 1.63 7.72 10.33
N ALA A 470 2.42 6.68 10.05
CA ALA A 470 1.89 5.38 9.64
C ALA A 470 1.14 4.68 10.80
N TYR A 471 1.71 4.72 12.01
CA TYR A 471 1.08 4.19 13.23
C TYR A 471 -0.26 4.87 13.54
N GLU A 472 -0.28 6.20 13.61
CA GLU A 472 -1.48 7.00 13.89
C GLU A 472 -2.57 6.76 12.85
N TYR A 473 -2.18 6.62 11.58
CA TYR A 473 -3.11 6.31 10.50
C TYR A 473 -3.77 4.93 10.68
N LEU A 474 -2.98 3.89 10.99
CA LEU A 474 -3.49 2.53 11.22
C LEU A 474 -4.42 2.49 12.45
N GLU A 475 -4.01 3.08 13.58
CA GLU A 475 -4.83 3.17 14.80
C GLU A 475 -6.15 3.91 14.54
N LYS A 476 -6.11 5.08 13.90
CA LYS A 476 -7.30 5.87 13.57
C LYS A 476 -8.28 5.13 12.66
N ASN A 477 -7.76 4.33 11.71
CA ASN A 477 -8.63 3.54 10.84
C ASN A 477 -9.15 2.28 11.53
N ALA A 478 -8.43 1.73 12.51
CA ALA A 478 -8.89 0.59 13.30
C ALA A 478 -10.08 0.92 14.22
N THR A 479 -10.36 2.19 14.50
CA THR A 479 -11.54 2.64 15.28
C THR A 479 -12.76 2.98 14.40
N ARG A 480 -12.66 2.85 13.08
CA ARG A 480 -13.81 3.05 12.18
C ARG A 480 -14.77 1.87 12.26
N GLN A 481 -15.97 2.05 11.69
CA GLN A 481 -17.00 1.01 11.57
C GLN A 481 -16.61 -0.02 10.48
N PHE A 482 -15.52 -0.74 10.71
CA PHE A 482 -15.12 -1.90 9.91
C PHE A 482 -15.52 -3.19 10.62
N PRO A 483 -15.66 -4.31 9.88
CA PRO A 483 -15.73 -5.65 10.47
C PRO A 483 -14.63 -5.86 11.52
N GLU A 484 -14.97 -6.55 12.61
CA GLU A 484 -14.09 -6.70 13.77
C GLU A 484 -12.72 -7.28 13.40
N HIS A 485 -12.68 -8.29 12.53
CA HIS A 485 -11.44 -8.91 12.08
C HIS A 485 -10.52 -7.92 11.35
N GLN A 486 -11.08 -7.03 10.51
CA GLN A 486 -10.33 -6.00 9.80
C GLN A 486 -9.77 -4.94 10.75
N ALA A 487 -10.58 -4.49 11.71
CA ALA A 487 -10.16 -3.57 12.76
C ALA A 487 -9.05 -4.19 13.62
N ALA A 488 -9.19 -5.45 14.02
CA ALA A 488 -8.20 -6.19 14.79
C ALA A 488 -6.88 -6.36 14.01
N HIS A 489 -6.95 -6.63 12.71
CA HIS A 489 -5.80 -6.70 11.82
C HIS A 489 -5.01 -5.37 11.79
N LEU A 490 -5.70 -4.23 11.61
CA LEU A 490 -5.07 -2.90 11.63
C LEU A 490 -4.38 -2.60 12.97
N LYS A 491 -5.01 -2.93 14.11
CA LYS A 491 -4.39 -2.78 15.45
C LYS A 491 -3.15 -3.65 15.60
N ALA A 492 -3.20 -4.90 15.11
CA ALA A 492 -2.07 -5.81 15.17
C ALA A 492 -0.89 -5.28 14.31
N LEU A 493 -1.17 -4.73 13.12
CA LEU A 493 -0.15 -4.06 12.30
C LEU A 493 0.43 -2.82 13.00
N ALA A 494 -0.42 -1.95 13.55
CA ALA A 494 0.03 -0.75 14.27
C ALA A 494 0.91 -1.12 15.47
N LYS A 495 0.52 -2.14 16.25
CA LYS A 495 1.32 -2.67 17.35
C LYS A 495 2.66 -3.24 16.89
N SER A 496 2.68 -3.96 15.77
CA SER A 496 3.92 -4.50 15.19
C SER A 496 4.87 -3.37 14.77
N LEU A 497 4.33 -2.33 14.12
CA LEU A 497 5.08 -1.15 13.74
C LEU A 497 5.66 -0.42 14.95
N ARG A 498 4.85 -0.24 16.00
CA ARG A 498 5.25 0.42 17.25
C ARG A 498 6.40 -0.33 17.95
N ALA A 499 6.44 -1.66 17.86
CA ALA A 499 7.50 -2.47 18.46
C ALA A 499 8.86 -2.22 17.80
N VAL A 500 8.88 -1.91 16.50
CA VAL A 500 10.10 -1.76 15.70
C VAL A 500 10.42 -0.31 15.33
N GLU A 501 9.59 0.65 15.73
CA GLU A 501 9.80 2.06 15.39
C GLU A 501 11.16 2.58 15.91
N VAL A 502 11.80 3.42 15.08
CA VAL A 502 13.01 4.14 15.46
C VAL A 502 12.66 5.51 16.02
N CYS A 503 13.51 6.02 16.90
CA CYS A 503 13.30 7.32 17.51
C CYS A 503 13.23 8.43 16.44
N ARG A 504 12.13 9.18 16.40
CA ARG A 504 11.90 10.30 15.47
C ARG A 504 13.02 11.36 15.48
N ALA A 505 13.68 11.56 16.63
CA ALA A 505 14.70 12.58 16.79
C ALA A 505 16.08 12.18 16.22
N CYS A 506 16.45 10.90 16.32
CA CYS A 506 17.76 10.41 15.85
C CYS A 506 17.68 9.40 14.71
N THR A 507 16.49 9.10 14.20
CA THR A 507 16.23 8.14 13.11
C THR A 507 16.91 6.79 13.33
N GLY A 508 17.00 6.35 14.59
CA GLY A 508 17.63 5.08 14.96
C GLY A 508 19.13 5.15 15.23
N GLU A 509 19.82 6.27 15.04
CA GLU A 509 21.27 6.35 15.31
C GLU A 509 21.63 6.32 16.80
N GLY A 510 20.65 6.50 17.70
CA GLY A 510 20.89 6.63 19.15
C GLY A 510 21.63 7.92 19.56
N ALA A 511 22.06 8.71 18.58
CA ALA A 511 22.74 9.98 18.76
C ALA A 511 22.24 11.02 17.76
N ILE A 512 22.30 12.29 18.14
CA ILE A 512 21.98 13.44 17.28
C ILE A 512 23.24 14.27 17.06
N ARG A 513 23.31 15.02 15.95
CA ARG A 513 24.41 15.97 15.74
C ARG A 513 24.42 16.97 16.88
N CYS A 514 25.61 17.24 17.43
CA CYS A 514 25.75 18.24 18.48
C CYS A 514 25.34 19.60 17.93
N ASN A 515 24.34 20.22 18.54
CA ASN A 515 23.82 21.51 18.10
C ASN A 515 24.85 22.65 18.22
N ILE A 516 25.81 22.53 19.15
CA ILE A 516 26.87 23.54 19.35
C ILE A 516 27.91 23.47 18.24
N CYS A 517 28.52 22.32 18.01
CA CYS A 517 29.60 22.20 17.01
C CYS A 517 29.11 21.74 15.63
N ARG A 518 27.80 21.52 15.47
CA ARG A 518 27.16 21.03 14.23
C ARG A 518 27.80 19.76 13.66
N GLY A 519 28.23 18.85 14.52
CA GLY A 519 28.89 17.60 14.10
C GLY A 519 30.42 17.65 13.98
N LYS A 520 31.04 18.83 14.03
CA LYS A 520 32.50 18.97 13.81
C LYS A 520 33.38 18.48 14.97
N GLY A 521 32.82 18.20 16.14
CA GLY A 521 33.57 17.92 17.37
C GLY A 521 34.26 19.14 17.99
N ARG A 522 34.52 20.18 17.21
CA ARG A 522 35.14 21.44 17.64
C ARG A 522 34.26 22.63 17.32
N ALA A 523 34.29 23.63 18.20
CA ALA A 523 33.56 24.87 18.01
C ALA A 523 34.35 26.06 18.56
N ASP A 524 33.97 27.25 18.11
CA ASP A 524 34.51 28.49 18.63
C ASP A 524 33.63 28.94 19.80
N PHE A 525 34.26 29.21 20.94
CA PHE A 525 33.55 29.64 22.15
C PHE A 525 33.93 31.07 22.47
N GLN A 526 32.93 31.94 22.57
CA GLN A 526 33.12 33.28 23.10
C GLN A 526 33.38 33.18 24.61
N CYS A 527 34.29 34.01 25.12
CA CYS A 527 34.53 34.09 26.55
C CYS A 527 33.30 34.62 27.27
N ASN A 528 32.70 33.78 28.13
CA ASN A 528 31.51 34.12 28.91
C ASN A 528 31.70 35.37 29.76
N THR A 529 32.92 35.67 30.20
CA THR A 529 33.21 36.80 31.07
C THR A 529 33.26 38.14 30.31
N CYS A 530 33.67 38.13 29.04
CA CYS A 530 33.78 39.36 28.23
C CYS A 530 32.89 39.37 26.96
N GLY A 531 32.01 38.39 26.79
CA GLY A 531 31.15 38.27 25.61
C GLY A 531 31.92 38.16 24.28
N GLY A 532 33.13 37.60 24.29
CA GLY A 532 33.95 37.47 23.08
C GLY A 532 34.88 38.65 22.74
N SER A 533 34.77 39.79 23.44
CA SER A 533 35.54 41.02 23.13
C SER A 533 37.05 40.93 23.44
N GLY A 534 37.45 40.02 24.32
CA GLY A 534 38.80 39.97 24.89
C GLY A 534 39.08 41.04 25.95
N ARG A 535 38.13 41.95 26.22
CA ARG A 535 38.30 43.08 27.15
C ARG A 535 37.17 43.18 28.16
N GLN A 536 37.49 43.63 29.37
CA GLN A 536 36.52 43.95 30.40
C GLN A 536 36.79 45.35 30.91
N ILE A 537 35.73 46.07 31.28
CA ILE A 537 35.86 47.35 31.96
C ILE A 537 36.18 47.04 33.42
N ASP A 538 37.33 47.49 33.90
CA ASP A 538 37.66 47.43 35.33
C ASP A 538 36.67 48.31 36.09
N ALA A 539 35.84 47.69 36.93
CA ALA A 539 34.78 48.37 37.68
C ALA A 539 35.32 49.51 38.58
N PHE A 540 36.58 49.45 38.99
CA PHE A 540 37.18 50.47 39.85
C PHE A 540 37.86 51.60 39.08
N ARG A 541 38.32 51.34 37.85
CA ARG A 541 39.14 52.30 37.08
C ARG A 541 38.46 52.82 35.82
N GLY A 542 37.33 52.24 35.42
CA GLY A 542 36.63 52.57 34.18
C GLY A 542 37.47 52.33 32.91
N LYS A 543 38.60 51.63 33.02
CA LYS A 543 39.53 51.37 31.91
C LYS A 543 39.32 49.96 31.36
N ASP A 544 39.44 49.87 30.04
CA ASP A 544 39.47 48.60 29.31
C ASP A 544 40.73 47.83 29.69
N VAL A 545 40.57 46.73 30.41
CA VAL A 545 41.63 45.78 30.75
C VAL A 545 41.45 44.48 29.97
N LYS A 546 42.54 43.75 29.75
CA LYS A 546 42.45 42.40 29.14
C LYS A 546 41.58 41.53 30.05
N CYS A 547 40.65 40.80 29.45
CA CYS A 547 39.81 39.88 30.19
C CYS A 547 40.68 38.78 30.82
N ASN A 548 40.69 38.70 32.16
CA ASN A 548 41.55 37.77 32.90
C ASN A 548 41.23 36.30 32.57
N ALA A 549 39.96 35.99 32.30
CA ALA A 549 39.52 34.62 31.99
C ALA A 549 40.01 34.11 30.63
N CYS A 550 40.08 34.97 29.61
CA CYS A 550 40.54 34.59 28.28
C CYS A 550 41.90 35.18 27.89
N GLN A 551 42.57 35.88 28.81
CA GLN A 551 43.89 36.51 28.61
C GLN A 551 43.93 37.44 27.39
N GLY A 552 42.80 38.09 27.06
CA GLY A 552 42.69 38.97 25.89
C GLY A 552 42.31 38.30 24.57
N VAL A 553 42.21 36.97 24.50
CA VAL A 553 41.90 36.25 23.24
C VAL A 553 40.47 36.50 22.76
N GLY A 554 39.53 36.70 23.68
CA GLY A 554 38.11 36.95 23.40
C GLY A 554 37.34 35.70 22.98
N THR A 555 37.74 35.07 21.88
CA THR A 555 37.10 33.85 21.35
C THR A 555 38.11 32.72 21.25
N TRP A 556 37.88 31.61 21.97
CA TRP A 556 38.72 30.43 21.82
C TRP A 556 38.30 29.65 20.58
N ARG A 557 39.12 29.73 19.54
CA ARG A 557 38.86 29.04 18.27
C ARG A 557 39.24 27.56 18.34
N ASN A 558 38.48 26.74 17.62
CA ASN A 558 38.77 25.33 17.37
C ASN A 558 38.99 24.50 18.65
N ARG A 559 38.30 24.84 19.74
CA ARG A 559 38.35 24.05 20.98
C ARG A 559 37.44 22.84 20.86
N GLU A 560 37.81 21.78 21.56
CA GLU A 560 36.95 20.62 21.71
C GLU A 560 35.61 21.03 22.30
N CYS A 561 34.53 20.60 21.66
CA CYS A 561 33.20 20.97 22.09
C CYS A 561 32.89 20.30 23.43
N PRO A 562 32.65 21.05 24.52
CA PRO A 562 32.48 20.48 25.85
C PRO A 562 31.20 19.64 25.96
N LYS A 563 30.20 19.91 25.10
CA LYS A 563 28.91 19.22 25.13
C LYS A 563 28.95 17.83 24.50
N CYS A 564 29.69 17.66 23.41
CA CYS A 564 29.86 16.35 22.76
C CYS A 564 31.22 15.70 23.07
N LYS A 565 32.11 16.36 23.81
CA LYS A 565 33.47 15.90 24.12
C LYS A 565 34.23 15.48 22.87
N ALA A 566 34.34 16.40 21.91
CA ALA A 566 35.00 16.20 20.61
C ALA A 566 34.38 15.16 19.66
N THR A 567 33.35 14.41 20.05
CA THR A 567 32.74 13.37 19.17
C THR A 567 31.89 13.93 18.04
N GLY A 568 31.44 15.19 18.15
CA GLY A 568 30.48 15.80 17.23
C GLY A 568 29.03 15.31 17.40
N ARG A 569 28.80 14.29 18.22
CA ARG A 569 27.49 13.65 18.42
C ARG A 569 27.08 13.70 19.89
N MET A 570 25.78 13.75 20.16
CA MET A 570 25.24 13.71 21.52
C MET A 570 24.26 12.55 21.63
N LYS A 571 24.26 11.84 22.77
CA LYS A 571 23.25 10.80 23.03
C LYS A 571 21.85 11.39 22.85
N CYS A 572 21.02 10.71 22.06
CA CYS A 572 19.66 11.16 21.81
C CYS A 572 18.86 11.13 23.12
N LYS A 573 18.21 12.25 23.45
CA LYS A 573 17.31 12.38 24.61
C LYS A 573 15.84 12.43 24.20
N GLY A 574 15.51 12.02 22.97
CA GLY A 574 14.13 11.94 22.53
C GLY A 574 13.33 11.02 23.45
N ARG A 575 12.10 11.42 23.80
CA ARG A 575 11.21 10.60 24.64
C ARG A 575 11.04 9.22 23.98
N GLY A 576 11.33 8.15 24.72
CA GLY A 576 11.27 6.77 24.21
C GLY A 576 12.48 6.32 23.37
N CYS A 577 13.55 7.12 23.24
CA CYS A 577 14.77 6.65 22.58
C CYS A 577 15.49 5.60 23.43
N SER A 578 15.56 4.37 22.93
CA SER A 578 16.27 3.26 23.59
C SER A 578 17.70 3.06 23.07
N GLY A 579 18.29 4.07 22.42
CA GLY A 579 19.60 3.99 21.81
C GLY A 579 19.58 3.63 20.32
N PRO A 580 20.71 3.16 19.77
CA PRO A 580 20.82 2.84 18.36
C PRO A 580 19.97 1.62 18.01
N LYS A 581 19.18 1.74 16.94
CA LYS A 581 18.37 0.69 16.34
C LYS A 581 18.55 0.75 14.82
N PRO A 582 18.73 -0.37 14.12
CA PRO A 582 18.70 -0.36 12.67
C PRO A 582 17.33 0.14 12.17
N VAL A 583 17.31 0.75 10.99
CA VAL A 583 16.05 1.07 10.31
C VAL A 583 15.29 -0.25 10.06
N PRO A 584 14.05 -0.40 10.54
CA PRO A 584 13.32 -1.64 10.38
C PRO A 584 13.00 -1.88 8.91
N LYS A 585 13.02 -3.15 8.51
CA LYS A 585 12.50 -3.64 7.23
C LYS A 585 11.00 -3.94 7.36
N LEU A 586 10.32 -4.12 6.23
CA LEU A 586 8.91 -4.53 6.24
C LEU A 586 8.70 -5.88 6.95
N GLU A 587 9.66 -6.80 6.78
CA GLU A 587 9.68 -8.13 7.42
C GLU A 587 9.71 -8.07 8.95
N ASP A 588 10.22 -6.97 9.53
CA ASP A 588 10.22 -6.74 10.98
C ASP A 588 8.82 -6.35 11.49
N VAL A 589 7.94 -5.86 10.60
CA VAL A 589 6.57 -5.44 10.93
C VAL A 589 5.57 -6.56 10.67
N PHE A 590 5.70 -7.26 9.54
CA PHE A 590 4.80 -8.33 9.16
C PHE A 590 5.52 -9.36 8.28
N GLU A 591 4.97 -10.56 8.19
CA GLU A 591 5.29 -11.52 7.15
C GLU A 591 4.24 -11.43 6.03
N ALA A 592 4.68 -11.42 4.76
CA ALA A 592 3.78 -11.32 3.62
C ALA A 592 3.62 -12.69 2.96
N VAL A 593 2.39 -13.21 2.96
CA VAL A 593 2.03 -14.42 2.23
C VAL A 593 1.37 -14.03 0.92
N ALA A 594 1.88 -14.54 -0.20
CA ALA A 594 1.31 -14.28 -1.52
C ALA A 594 -0.18 -14.61 -1.55
N CYS A 595 -1.01 -13.66 -2.02
CA CYS A 595 -2.43 -13.92 -2.16
C CYS A 595 -2.66 -14.78 -3.41
N GLU A 596 -3.02 -16.04 -3.21
CA GLU A 596 -3.24 -17.01 -4.27
C GLU A 596 -4.35 -16.56 -5.25
N PRO A 597 -5.58 -16.17 -4.83
CA PRO A 597 -6.66 -15.85 -5.75
C PRO A 597 -6.37 -14.72 -6.75
N CYS A 598 -5.61 -13.70 -6.33
CA CYS A 598 -5.23 -12.60 -7.22
C CYS A 598 -3.80 -12.73 -7.78
N ARG A 599 -3.06 -13.76 -7.36
CA ARG A 599 -1.67 -14.03 -7.76
C ARG A 599 -0.76 -12.84 -7.55
N THR A 600 -0.81 -12.28 -6.34
CA THR A 600 -0.03 -11.09 -5.95
C THR A 600 -0.39 -9.75 -6.62
N ARG A 601 -1.38 -9.72 -7.51
CA ARG A 601 -1.79 -8.49 -8.21
C ARG A 601 -2.59 -7.54 -7.33
N GLY A 602 -3.25 -8.04 -6.29
CA GLY A 602 -4.23 -7.28 -5.50
C GLY A 602 -5.59 -7.10 -6.20
N LEU A 603 -5.64 -7.30 -7.51
CA LEU A 603 -6.83 -7.25 -8.35
C LEU A 603 -7.18 -8.65 -8.88
N LEU A 604 -8.48 -8.96 -8.94
CA LEU A 604 -8.95 -10.21 -9.54
C LEU A 604 -8.77 -10.18 -11.06
N LEU A 605 -9.18 -9.08 -11.69
CA LEU A 605 -9.13 -8.88 -13.14
C LEU A 605 -8.18 -7.70 -13.47
N PRO A 606 -7.21 -7.89 -14.37
CA PRO A 606 -6.31 -6.83 -14.79
C PRO A 606 -6.94 -5.79 -15.72
N THR A 607 -7.86 -6.15 -16.64
CA THR A 607 -8.46 -5.16 -17.57
C THR A 607 -9.63 -4.39 -16.95
N VAL A 608 -10.41 -5.04 -16.10
CA VAL A 608 -11.50 -4.40 -15.34
C VAL A 608 -11.15 -4.46 -13.85
N PRO A 609 -10.43 -3.47 -13.28
CA PRO A 609 -9.93 -3.56 -11.92
C PRO A 609 -11.05 -3.85 -10.90
N LEU A 610 -10.98 -5.04 -10.32
CA LEU A 610 -11.81 -5.51 -9.20
C LEU A 610 -10.91 -5.88 -8.04
N VAL A 611 -11.17 -5.31 -6.87
CA VAL A 611 -10.39 -5.58 -5.66
C VAL A 611 -10.49 -7.05 -5.27
N CYS A 612 -9.36 -7.68 -4.99
CA CYS A 612 -9.36 -9.03 -4.42
C CYS A 612 -9.86 -8.99 -2.97
N PRO A 613 -10.98 -9.67 -2.63
CA PRO A 613 -11.55 -9.63 -1.28
C PRO A 613 -10.61 -10.23 -0.23
N ASP A 614 -9.75 -11.16 -0.64
CA ASP A 614 -8.90 -11.93 0.27
C ASP A 614 -7.67 -11.17 0.79
N CYS A 615 -7.15 -10.23 0.00
CA CYS A 615 -6.01 -9.38 0.38
C CYS A 615 -6.34 -7.89 0.39
N GLN A 616 -7.59 -7.55 0.09
CA GLN A 616 -8.12 -6.19 0.06
C GLN A 616 -7.24 -5.23 -0.78
N GLY A 617 -6.68 -5.74 -1.88
CA GLY A 617 -5.91 -4.95 -2.84
C GLY A 617 -4.39 -4.95 -2.68
N ILE A 618 -3.84 -5.48 -1.59
CA ILE A 618 -2.38 -5.46 -1.36
C ILE A 618 -1.65 -6.42 -2.30
N GLY A 619 -2.27 -7.56 -2.62
CA GLY A 619 -1.62 -8.68 -3.31
C GLY A 619 -0.95 -9.68 -2.37
N ALA A 620 -0.89 -9.37 -1.07
CA ALA A 620 -0.42 -10.31 -0.06
C ALA A 620 -1.35 -10.27 1.15
N ILE A 621 -1.41 -11.38 1.87
CA ILE A 621 -1.99 -11.45 3.21
C ILE A 621 -0.87 -11.10 4.17
N LEU A 622 -1.03 -10.01 4.91
CA LEU A 622 -0.04 -9.58 5.88
C LEU A 622 -0.30 -10.28 7.22
N LEU A 623 0.72 -10.92 7.77
CA LEU A 623 0.73 -11.57 9.08
C LEU A 623 1.48 -10.66 10.07
N PRO A 624 0.79 -9.86 10.90
CA PRO A 624 1.45 -8.91 11.79
C PRO A 624 2.34 -9.62 12.81
N LYS A 625 3.59 -9.17 13.02
CA LYS A 625 4.52 -9.83 13.96
C LYS A 625 4.05 -9.79 15.41
N ALA A 626 3.26 -8.79 15.80
CA ALA A 626 2.72 -8.68 17.15
C ALA A 626 1.58 -9.68 17.43
N ASP A 627 0.83 -10.11 16.41
CA ASP A 627 -0.20 -11.15 16.49
C ASP A 627 -0.50 -11.73 15.09
N PRO A 628 0.22 -12.79 14.67
CA PRO A 628 0.09 -13.36 13.33
C PRO A 628 -1.29 -13.97 13.03
N ARG A 629 -2.12 -14.20 14.05
CA ARG A 629 -3.48 -14.75 13.90
C ARG A 629 -4.50 -13.68 13.50
N LYS A 630 -4.17 -12.39 13.65
CA LYS A 630 -5.04 -11.27 13.27
C LYS A 630 -4.81 -10.95 11.80
N THR A 631 -5.26 -11.84 10.95
CA THR A 631 -5.26 -11.66 9.49
C THR A 631 -6.47 -10.84 9.04
N ILE A 632 -6.39 -10.37 7.80
CA ILE A 632 -7.50 -9.70 7.12
C ILE A 632 -8.62 -10.67 6.69
N ARG A 633 -8.32 -11.97 6.70
CA ARG A 633 -9.27 -13.07 6.49
C ARG A 633 -9.80 -13.57 7.82
#